data_AF-A0A849C7G0-F1
#
_entry.id   AF-A0A849C7G0-F1
#
_cell.length_a   1.000
_cell.length_b   1.000
_cell.length_c   1.000
_cell.angle_alpha   90.00
_cell.angle_beta   90.00
_cell.angle_gamma   90.00
#
_symmetry.space_group_name_H-M   'P 1'
#
loop_
_entity.id
_entity.type
_entity.pdbx_description
1 polymer ?
#
loop_
_entity_poly.entity_id
_entity_poly.type
_entity_poly.pdbx_seq_one_letter_code
_entity_poly.pdbx_strand_id
1 'polypeptide(L)' 'MVPAIGLAGAGSAQARVTTFTCTAESFGGDAMPPVTVESKYGVRAAIGLAKTEWRGQAKFSTIECKPS' A
#
# COMPACT_ATOMS: atom_id res chain seq x y z
N MET A 1 -42.38 0.04 -20.60
CA MET A 1 -41.03 -0.31 -21.09
C MET A 1 -40.04 0.66 -20.47
N VAL A 2 -39.31 0.23 -19.45
CA VAL A 2 -38.11 0.91 -18.96
C VAL A 2 -37.06 -0.20 -18.89
N PRO A 3 -35.94 -0.10 -19.62
CA PRO A 3 -34.90 -1.11 -19.50
C PRO A 3 -34.28 -0.93 -18.12
N ALA A 4 -34.62 -1.82 -17.19
CA ALA A 4 -33.80 -2.07 -16.02
C ALA A 4 -32.51 -2.68 -16.54
N ILE A 5 -31.57 -1.82 -16.95
CA ILE A 5 -30.18 -2.17 -17.16
C ILE A 5 -29.73 -2.65 -15.79
N GLY A 6 -29.77 -3.97 -15.61
CA GLY A 6 -29.12 -4.61 -14.50
C GLY A 6 -27.71 -4.06 -14.49
N LEU A 7 -27.39 -3.28 -13.47
CA LEU A 7 -26.01 -3.09 -13.10
C LEU A 7 -25.51 -4.49 -12.79
N ALA A 8 -24.97 -5.14 -13.81
CA ALA A 8 -23.79 -5.97 -13.66
C ALA A 8 -22.82 -5.07 -12.90
N GLY A 9 -22.92 -5.08 -11.57
CA GLY A 9 -21.91 -4.58 -10.68
C GLY A 9 -20.70 -5.35 -11.13
N ALA A 10 -19.87 -4.66 -11.91
CA ALA A 10 -18.66 -5.19 -12.46
C ALA A 10 -17.96 -5.84 -11.26
N GLY A 11 -17.95 -7.16 -11.25
CA GLY A 11 -16.96 -7.91 -10.50
C GLY A 11 -15.66 -7.52 -11.16
N SER A 12 -15.13 -6.34 -10.84
CA SER A 12 -13.72 -6.10 -10.96
C SER A 12 -13.15 -7.24 -10.14
N ALA A 13 -12.54 -8.20 -10.82
CA ALA A 13 -11.58 -9.08 -10.19
C ALA A 13 -10.60 -8.14 -9.51
N GLN A 14 -10.86 -7.81 -8.23
CA GLN A 14 -9.99 -7.04 -7.39
C GLN A 14 -8.82 -8.00 -7.22
N ALA A 15 -7.85 -7.92 -8.15
CA ALA A 15 -6.54 -8.48 -7.96
C ALA A 15 -6.14 -8.02 -6.57
N ARG A 16 -6.21 -8.94 -5.58
CA ARG A 16 -6.44 -8.62 -4.17
C ARG A 16 -5.50 -7.50 -3.76
N VAL A 17 -6.02 -6.27 -3.75
CA VAL A 17 -5.21 -5.12 -3.37
C VAL A 17 -5.19 -5.21 -1.87
N THR A 18 -4.05 -5.61 -1.33
CA THR A 18 -3.87 -5.71 0.10
C THR A 18 -3.31 -4.38 0.56
N THR A 19 -3.99 -3.76 1.52
CA THR A 19 -3.49 -2.57 2.19
C THR A 19 -2.38 -3.00 3.12
N PHE A 20 -1.24 -2.32 3.05
CA PHE A 20 -0.10 -2.54 3.93
C PHE A 20 0.16 -1.28 4.72
N THR A 21 0.33 -1.43 6.02
CA THR A 21 0.82 -0.37 6.89
C THR A 21 2.32 -0.52 7.02
N CYS A 22 3.06 0.50 6.60
CA CYS A 22 4.51 0.54 6.59
C CYS A 22 5.03 1.55 7.61
N THR A 23 5.97 1.11 8.45
CA THR A 23 6.73 1.93 9.38
C THR A 23 8.21 1.88 9.01
N ALA A 24 8.95 2.95 9.29
CA ALA A 24 10.39 3.00 9.06
C ALA A 24 11.06 3.96 10.03
N GLU A 25 12.38 3.87 10.11
CA GLU A 25 13.22 4.86 10.78
C GLU A 25 13.94 5.70 9.73
N SER A 26 14.18 6.97 10.06
CA SER A 26 15.01 7.88 9.28
C SER A 26 16.49 7.50 9.42
N PHE A 27 17.34 8.02 8.54
CA PHE A 27 18.80 7.90 8.69
C PHE A 27 19.33 8.51 9.98
N GLY A 28 18.58 9.44 10.60
CA GLY A 28 18.87 10.03 11.91
C GLY A 28 18.51 9.15 13.11
N GLY A 29 17.82 8.01 12.90
CA GLY A 29 17.32 7.16 13.98
C GLY A 29 15.94 7.56 14.51
N ASP A 30 15.30 8.57 13.92
CA ASP A 30 13.94 8.96 14.28
C ASP A 30 12.90 8.03 13.63
N ALA A 31 11.89 7.61 14.40
CA ALA A 31 10.76 6.89 13.85
C ALA A 31 9.96 7.79 12.90
N MET A 32 9.72 7.31 11.68
CA MET A 32 8.98 8.04 10.66
C MET A 32 7.48 7.78 10.74
N PRO A 33 6.66 8.74 10.27
CA PRO A 33 5.22 8.58 10.25
C PRO A 33 4.83 7.32 9.45
N PRO A 34 3.93 6.48 10.00
CA PRO A 34 3.45 5.30 9.32
C PRO A 34 2.71 5.70 8.05
N VAL A 35 2.98 4.99 6.96
CA VAL A 35 2.30 5.19 5.67
C VAL A 35 1.50 3.95 5.32
N THR A 36 0.28 4.14 4.84
CA THR A 36 -0.55 3.05 4.33
C THR A 36 -0.45 3.04 2.82
N VAL A 37 -0.10 1.88 2.26
CA VAL A 37 0.08 1.70 0.82
C VAL A 37 -0.67 0.47 0.35
N GLU A 38 -1.36 0.61 -0.76
CA GLU A 38 -2.12 -0.47 -1.38
C GLU A 38 -1.24 -1.20 -2.39
N SER A 39 -1.02 -2.51 -2.19
CA SER A 39 -0.18 -3.32 -3.07
C SER A 39 -0.88 -4.59 -3.51
N LYS A 40 -0.82 -4.84 -4.82
CA LYS A 40 -1.30 -6.08 -5.45
C LYS A 40 -0.24 -7.19 -5.47
N TYR A 41 1.02 -6.86 -5.21
CA TYR A 41 2.17 -7.75 -5.37
C TYR A 41 2.83 -8.13 -4.04
N GLY A 42 2.11 -7.94 -2.93
CA GLY A 42 2.57 -8.27 -1.57
C GLY A 42 3.48 -7.22 -0.94
N VAL A 43 4.15 -7.63 0.15
CA VAL A 43 4.92 -6.76 1.05
C VAL A 43 6.09 -6.08 0.35
N ARG A 44 6.83 -6.75 -0.55
CA ARG A 44 8.00 -6.15 -1.22
C ARG A 44 7.61 -4.97 -2.11
N ALA A 45 6.47 -5.06 -2.79
CA ALA A 45 5.95 -3.94 -3.57
C ALA A 45 5.41 -2.82 -2.66
N ALA A 46 4.80 -3.16 -1.53
CA ALA A 46 4.42 -2.17 -0.51
C ALA A 46 5.64 -1.40 0.03
N ILE A 47 6.76 -2.08 0.31
CA ILE A 47 8.01 -1.44 0.73
C ILE A 47 8.50 -0.45 -0.35
N GLY A 48 8.45 -0.83 -1.63
CA GLY A 48 8.83 0.05 -2.74
C GLY A 48 7.94 1.30 -2.85
N LEU A 49 6.63 1.14 -2.64
CA LEU A 49 5.68 2.25 -2.62
C LEU A 49 5.92 3.16 -1.41
N ALA A 50 6.06 2.59 -0.21
CA ALA A 50 6.35 3.33 1.02
C ALA A 50 7.67 4.09 0.94
N LYS A 51 8.71 3.52 0.31
CA LYS A 51 9.97 4.21 0.05
C LYS A 51 9.78 5.46 -0.82
N THR A 52 8.90 5.38 -1.82
CA THR A 52 8.54 6.50 -2.69
C THR A 52 7.79 7.58 -1.90
N GLU A 53 6.85 7.18 -1.06
CA GLU A 53 6.10 8.10 -0.17
C GLU A 53 7.03 8.87 0.77
N TRP A 54 7.98 8.18 1.39
CA TRP A 54 8.99 8.82 2.24
C TRP A 54 10.09 9.56 1.47
N ARG A 55 10.03 9.60 0.14
CA ARG A 55 10.99 10.29 -0.75
C ARG A 55 12.46 9.92 -0.47
N GLY A 56 12.71 8.68 -0.05
CA GLY A 56 14.05 8.22 0.30
C GLY A 56 14.60 8.70 1.65
N GLN A 57 13.78 9.32 2.51
CA GLN A 57 14.19 9.66 3.88
C GLN A 57 14.21 8.44 4.82
N ALA A 58 13.49 7.38 4.44
CA ALA A 58 13.46 6.12 5.19
C ALA A 58 14.72 5.30 4.95
N LYS A 59 15.31 4.82 6.05
CA LYS A 59 16.36 3.82 6.00
C LYS A 59 15.74 2.49 5.58
N PHE A 60 16.06 2.05 4.36
CA PHE A 60 15.47 0.87 3.73
C PHE A 60 15.52 -0.39 4.60
N SER A 61 16.61 -0.59 5.36
CA SER A 61 16.79 -1.72 6.27
C SER A 61 15.83 -1.77 7.45
N THR A 62 15.18 -0.64 7.77
CA THR A 62 14.24 -0.49 8.89
C THR A 62 12.78 -0.44 8.43
N ILE A 63 12.54 -0.50 7.11
CA ILE A 63 11.17 -0.48 6.59
C ILE A 63 10.52 -1.81 6.89
N GLU A 64 9.49 -1.78 7.73
CA GLU A 64 8.64 -2.91 8.05
C GLU A 64 7.23 -2.63 7.57
N CYS A 65 6.70 -3.49 6.70
CA CYS A 65 5.36 -3.37 6.14
C CYS A 65 4.54 -4.60 6.53
N LYS A 66 3.37 -4.38 7.13
CA LYS A 66 2.43 -5.43 7.54
C LYS A 66 1.10 -5.29 6.79
N PRO A 67 0.51 -6.39 6.29
CA PRO A 67 -0.83 -6.34 5.73
C PRO A 67 -1.80 -5.92 6.85
N SER A 68 -2.66 -4.95 6.54
CA SER A 68 -3.68 -4.42 7.43
C SER A 68 -5.04 -5.05 7.19
#